data_AF-A0A561EMW6-F1
#
_entry.id   AF-A0A561EMW6-F1
#
_cell.length_a   1.000
_cell.length_b   1.000
_cell.length_c   1.000
_cell.angle_alpha   90.00
_cell.angle_beta   90.00
_cell.angle_gamma   90.00
#
_symmetry.space_group_name_H-M   'P 1'
#
loop_
_entity.id
_entity.type
_entity.pdbx_description
1 polymer ?
#
loop_
_entity_poly.entity_id
_entity_poly.type
_entity_poly.pdbx_seq_one_letter_code
_entity_poly.pdbx_strand_id
1 'polypeptide(L)'
;MRVAQDEIPGLWIEEIQQPEEQSDASIQQQFEAFHGLNPWVLDALEALTADCVNNGFAHVGIGMLFELLRWRYGLHTHGDPFKLNNNFRSRYARLLIERHPEWISVFEVRALRAA
;
A
#
# COMPACT_ATOMS: atom_id res chain seq x y z
N MET A 1 19.67 -5.37 1.49
CA MET A 1 19.84 -5.99 2.81
C MET A 1 18.46 -6.09 3.43
N ARG A 2 17.93 -7.29 3.67
CA ARG A 2 16.60 -7.48 4.29
C ARG A 2 16.78 -7.39 5.80
N VAL A 3 16.15 -6.40 6.43
CA VAL A 3 16.17 -6.25 7.88
C VAL A 3 14.73 -6.41 8.35
N ALA A 4 14.46 -7.47 9.10
CA ALA A 4 13.22 -7.60 9.85
C ALA A 4 13.48 -7.08 11.25
N GLN A 5 12.75 -6.05 11.67
CA GLN A 5 11.96 -6.06 12.92
C GLN A 5 11.33 -4.69 13.20
N ASP A 6 10.00 -4.70 13.30
CA ASP A 6 9.19 -3.95 14.25
C ASP A 6 7.82 -4.63 14.32
N GLU A 7 7.70 -5.59 15.24
CA GLU A 7 6.51 -6.24 15.83
C GLU A 7 5.39 -6.83 14.93
N ILE A 8 5.37 -6.60 13.62
CA ILE A 8 4.38 -7.18 12.68
C ILE A 8 5.04 -8.26 11.83
N PRO A 9 4.69 -9.56 12.02
CA PRO A 9 5.22 -10.64 11.21
C PRO A 9 4.94 -10.45 9.72
N GLY A 10 5.95 -10.61 8.87
CA GLY A 10 5.80 -10.57 7.41
C GLY A 10 5.86 -9.17 6.77
N LEU A 11 6.08 -8.11 7.55
CA LEU A 11 6.29 -6.77 6.99
C LEU A 11 7.74 -6.63 6.48
N TRP A 12 7.91 -6.69 5.16
CA TRP A 12 9.21 -6.49 4.51
C TRP A 12 9.25 -5.15 3.78
N ILE A 13 10.24 -4.33 4.10
CA ILE A 13 10.47 -3.05 3.43
C ILE A 13 11.68 -3.20 2.51
N GLU A 14 11.46 -2.97 1.21
CA GLU A 14 12.52 -2.90 0.20
C GLU A 14 12.61 -1.47 -0.34
N GLU A 15 13.67 -1.16 -1.09
CA GLU A 15 13.83 0.14 -1.72
C GLU A 15 12.77 0.34 -2.81
N ILE A 16 12.15 1.53 -2.87
CA ILE A 16 11.18 1.82 -3.92
C ILE A 16 11.88 1.96 -5.27
N GLN A 17 11.38 1.22 -6.25
CA GLN A 17 11.72 1.38 -7.66
C GLN A 17 10.66 2.21 -8.38
N GLN A 18 11.06 3.29 -9.04
CA GLN A 18 10.14 4.09 -9.84
C GLN A 18 10.15 3.58 -11.29
N PRO A 19 8.97 3.39 -11.92
CA PRO A 19 8.93 3.13 -13.35
C PRO A 19 9.43 4.37 -14.10
N GLU A 20 9.93 4.18 -15.33
CA GLU A 20 10.26 5.29 -16.23
C GLU A 20 9.03 6.20 -16.42
N GLU A 21 9.22 7.52 -16.37
CA GLU A 21 8.12 8.48 -16.49
C GLU A 21 7.42 8.34 -17.84
N GLN A 22 6.15 7.96 -17.82
CA GLN A 22 5.29 7.90 -18.99
C GLN A 22 4.18 8.93 -18.83
N SER A 23 4.38 10.13 -19.38
CA SER A 23 3.48 11.28 -19.26
C SER A 23 2.06 11.02 -19.76
N ASP A 24 1.90 10.08 -20.71
CA ASP A 24 0.62 9.79 -21.38
C ASP A 24 -0.07 8.50 -20.86
N ALA A 25 0.54 7.81 -19.89
CA ALA A 25 -0.04 6.59 -19.34
C ALA A 25 -1.24 6.89 -18.42
N SER A 26 -2.29 6.09 -18.51
CA SER A 26 -3.42 6.17 -17.56
C SER A 26 -2.97 5.86 -16.13
N ILE A 27 -3.72 6.33 -15.13
CA ILE A 27 -3.45 6.03 -13.71
C ILE A 27 -3.37 4.51 -13.47
N GLN A 28 -4.16 3.72 -14.22
CA GLN A 28 -4.13 2.26 -14.10
C GLN A 28 -2.82 1.66 -14.60
N GLN A 29 -2.33 2.10 -15.77
CA GLN A 29 -1.04 1.63 -16.31
C GLN A 29 0.13 2.07 -15.43
N GLN A 30 0.11 3.31 -14.93
CA GLN A 30 1.12 3.79 -13.98
C GLN A 30 1.12 2.96 -12.70
N PHE A 31 -0.07 2.59 -12.22
CA PHE A 31 -0.21 1.72 -11.05
C PHE A 31 0.35 0.32 -11.31
N GLU A 32 0.02 -0.30 -12.43
CA GLU A 32 0.50 -1.64 -12.79
C GLU A 32 2.02 -1.68 -12.93
N ALA A 33 2.61 -0.66 -13.58
CA ALA A 33 4.06 -0.52 -13.69
C ALA A 33 4.72 -0.36 -12.31
N PHE A 34 4.19 0.52 -11.47
CA PHE A 34 4.69 0.71 -10.10
C PHE A 34 4.54 -0.56 -9.25
N HIS A 35 3.37 -1.20 -9.29
CA HIS A 35 3.08 -2.41 -8.51
C HIS A 35 3.95 -3.59 -8.95
N GLY A 36 4.17 -3.75 -10.26
CA GLY A 36 5.06 -4.79 -10.81
C GLY A 36 6.52 -4.64 -10.36
N LEU A 37 6.99 -3.40 -10.18
CA LEU A 37 8.33 -3.11 -9.65
C LEU A 37 8.40 -3.19 -8.12
N ASN A 38 7.29 -2.98 -7.42
CA ASN A 38 7.23 -2.92 -5.96
C ASN A 38 6.13 -3.83 -5.38
N PRO A 39 6.17 -5.16 -5.63
CA PRO A 39 5.14 -6.06 -5.13
C PRO A 39 5.08 -6.08 -3.60
N TRP A 40 6.23 -5.87 -2.94
CA TRP A 40 6.37 -5.79 -1.49
C TRP A 40 5.47 -4.71 -0.85
N VAL A 41 5.10 -3.65 -1.59
CA VAL A 41 4.18 -2.62 -1.08
C VAL A 41 2.81 -3.21 -0.80
N LEU A 42 2.31 -4.10 -1.68
CA LEU A 42 1.02 -4.76 -1.44
C LEU A 42 1.11 -5.68 -0.23
N ASP A 43 2.17 -6.49 -0.15
CA ASP A 43 2.38 -7.42 0.97
C ASP A 43 2.49 -6.65 2.30
N ALA A 44 3.16 -5.49 2.29
CA ALA A 44 3.25 -4.63 3.46
C ALA A 44 1.88 -4.05 3.87
N LEU A 45 1.08 -3.60 2.91
CA LEU A 45 -0.28 -3.12 3.18
C LEU A 45 -1.19 -4.25 3.68
N GLU A 46 -1.02 -5.46 3.17
CA GLU A 46 -1.73 -6.68 3.60
C GLU A 46 -1.41 -6.99 5.07
N ALA A 47 -0.13 -7.01 5.44
CA ALA A 47 0.31 -7.22 6.82
C ALA A 47 -0.22 -6.14 7.79
N LEU A 48 -0.16 -4.86 7.39
CA LEU A 48 -0.71 -3.76 8.20
C LEU A 48 -2.23 -3.86 8.37
N THR A 49 -2.94 -4.30 7.33
CA THR A 49 -4.39 -4.49 7.39
C THR A 49 -4.75 -5.64 8.31
N ALA A 50 -4.08 -6.78 8.18
CA ALA A 50 -4.27 -7.93 9.05
C ALA A 50 -4.00 -7.57 10.52
N ASP A 51 -2.93 -6.82 10.79
CA ASP A 51 -2.62 -6.31 12.14
C ASP A 51 -3.76 -5.45 12.70
N CYS A 52 -4.28 -4.50 11.91
CA CYS A 52 -5.41 -3.67 12.33
C CYS A 52 -6.66 -4.51 12.64
N VAL A 53 -7.00 -5.47 11.77
CA VAL A 53 -8.16 -6.36 11.97
C VAL A 53 -7.99 -7.21 13.23
N ASN A 54 -6.79 -7.78 13.44
CA ASN A 54 -6.49 -8.58 14.63
C ASN A 54 -6.56 -7.77 15.93
N ASN A 55 -6.27 -6.47 15.86
CA ASN A 55 -6.41 -5.53 16.98
C ASN A 55 -7.85 -4.97 17.13
N GLY A 56 -8.82 -5.49 16.38
CA GLY A 56 -10.24 -5.15 16.54
C GLY A 56 -10.68 -3.86 15.86
N PHE A 57 -9.91 -3.36 14.87
CA PHE A 57 -10.31 -2.18 14.10
C PHE A 57 -11.51 -2.53 13.22
N ALA A 58 -12.63 -1.84 13.44
CA ALA A 58 -13.84 -2.00 12.62
C ALA A 58 -13.68 -1.42 11.21
N HIS A 59 -12.84 -0.40 11.06
CA HIS A 59 -12.61 0.30 9.79
C HIS A 59 -11.13 0.65 9.61
N VAL A 60 -10.61 0.36 8.41
CA VAL A 60 -9.22 0.68 8.03
C VAL A 60 -9.21 1.53 6.77
N GLY A 61 -8.63 2.72 6.87
CA GLY A 61 -8.46 3.63 5.75
C GLY A 61 -7.18 3.35 4.98
N ILE A 62 -7.26 3.13 3.67
CA ILE A 62 -6.06 2.94 2.83
C ILE A 62 -5.08 4.12 2.90
N GLY A 63 -5.59 5.34 3.11
CA GLY A 63 -4.76 6.52 3.34
C GLY A 63 -3.92 6.43 4.61
N MET A 64 -4.51 5.91 5.69
CA MET A 64 -3.82 5.67 6.97
C MET A 64 -2.71 4.63 6.80
N LEU A 65 -3.02 3.50 6.14
CA LEU A 65 -2.03 2.46 5.83
C LEU A 65 -0.85 3.01 5.02
N PHE A 66 -1.13 3.89 4.05
CA PHE A 66 -0.09 4.55 3.26
C PHE A 66 0.79 5.43 4.13
N GLU A 67 0.23 6.27 5.00
CA GLU A 67 1.03 7.12 5.88
C GLU A 67 1.85 6.30 6.88
N LEU A 68 1.28 5.22 7.42
CA LEU A 68 2.01 4.30 8.30
C LEU A 68 3.18 3.65 7.57
N LEU A 69 2.96 3.21 6.33
CA LEU A 69 4.03 2.66 5.49
C LEU A 69 5.09 3.73 5.15
N ARG A 70 4.69 4.98 4.88
CA ARG A 70 5.64 6.09 4.65
C ARG A 70 6.54 6.33 5.86
N TRP A 71 5.93 6.39 7.05
CA TRP A 71 6.64 6.60 8.30
C TRP A 71 7.64 5.47 8.56
N ARG A 72 7.21 4.21 8.42
CA ARG A 72 8.09 3.03 8.58
C ARG A 72 9.21 3.00 7.55
N TYR A 73 8.92 3.34 6.30
CA TYR A 73 9.95 3.44 5.25
C TYR A 73 10.99 4.50 5.60
N GLY A 74 10.56 5.68 6.06
CA GLY A 74 11.46 6.76 6.47
C GLY A 74 12.38 6.38 7.64
N LEU A 75 11.97 5.46 8.51
CA LEU A 75 12.84 4.88 9.54
C LEU A 75 13.89 3.92 8.97
N HIS A 76 13.57 3.23 7.87
CA HIS A 76 14.43 2.22 7.25
C HIS A 76 15.39 2.76 6.20
N THR A 77 15.03 3.86 5.52
CA THR A 77 15.82 4.41 4.43
C THR A 77 16.46 5.74 4.81
N HIS A 78 17.80 5.79 4.79
CA HIS A 78 18.55 7.03 4.97
C HIS A 78 18.65 7.81 3.65
N GLY A 79 17.57 8.50 3.25
CA GLY A 79 17.74 9.66 2.36
C GLY A 79 16.79 9.78 1.17
N ASP A 80 16.15 8.71 0.70
CA ASP A 80 15.22 8.83 -0.43
C ASP A 80 13.76 9.02 0.03
N PRO A 81 13.08 10.08 -0.43
CA PRO A 81 11.69 10.30 -0.07
C PRO A 81 10.83 9.18 -0.64
N PHE A 82 10.08 8.52 0.25
CA PHE A 82 9.09 7.52 -0.11
C PHE A 82 8.00 8.14 -1.02
N LYS A 83 8.18 8.03 -2.35
CA LYS A 83 7.29 8.64 -3.34
C LYS A 83 6.20 7.65 -3.78
N LEU A 84 5.36 7.26 -2.82
CA LEU A 84 4.19 6.44 -3.12
C LEU A 84 3.04 7.37 -3.56
N ASN A 85 2.57 7.20 -4.81
CA ASN A 85 1.58 8.08 -5.41
C ASN A 85 0.20 7.90 -4.76
N ASN A 86 -0.41 9.00 -4.28
CA ASN A 86 -1.75 8.98 -3.68
C ASN A 86 -2.83 8.45 -4.62
N ASN A 87 -2.65 8.58 -5.93
CA ASN A 87 -3.58 8.05 -6.94
C ASN A 87 -3.70 6.52 -6.90
N PHE A 88 -2.70 5.82 -6.36
CA PHE A 88 -2.68 4.36 -6.27
C PHE A 88 -3.46 3.82 -5.07
N ARG A 89 -3.83 4.65 -4.09
CA ARG A 89 -4.60 4.24 -2.88
C ARG A 89 -5.82 3.40 -3.23
N SER A 90 -6.66 3.92 -4.12
CA SER A 90 -7.89 3.21 -4.50
C SER A 90 -7.64 1.91 -5.26
N ARG A 91 -6.48 1.73 -5.91
CA ARG A 91 -6.12 0.50 -6.62
C ARG A 91 -5.63 -0.55 -5.63
N TYR A 92 -4.75 -0.16 -4.71
CA TYR A 92 -4.32 -1.02 -3.60
C TYR A 92 -5.48 -1.46 -2.70
N ALA A 93 -6.42 -0.56 -2.37
CA ALA A 93 -7.61 -0.94 -1.60
C ALA A 93 -8.44 -2.03 -2.32
N ARG A 94 -8.60 -1.92 -3.64
CA ARG A 94 -9.31 -2.95 -4.43
C ARG A 94 -8.55 -4.26 -4.48
N LEU A 95 -7.23 -4.24 -4.69
CA LEU A 95 -6.41 -5.46 -4.68
C LEU A 95 -6.45 -6.17 -3.33
N LEU A 96 -6.43 -5.42 -2.21
CA LEU A 96 -6.55 -6.00 -0.88
C LEU A 96 -7.91 -6.69 -0.69
N ILE A 97 -9.01 -6.06 -1.11
CA ILE A 97 -10.36 -6.68 -1.06
C ILE A 97 -10.46 -7.87 -2.02
N GLU A 98 -9.83 -7.80 -3.19
CA GLU A 98 -9.82 -8.90 -4.16
C GLU A 98 -9.09 -10.14 -3.61
N ARG A 99 -7.94 -9.93 -2.94
CA ARG A 99 -7.19 -10.99 -2.25
C ARG A 99 -7.89 -11.49 -0.98
N HIS A 100 -8.52 -10.57 -0.24
CA HIS A 100 -9.20 -10.82 1.03
C HIS A 100 -10.63 -10.28 0.98
N PRO A 101 -11.58 -11.03 0.36
CA PRO A 101 -12.97 -10.61 0.28
C PRO A 101 -13.60 -10.33 1.65
N GLU A 102 -13.11 -10.97 2.71
CA GLU A 102 -13.51 -10.73 4.10
C GLU A 102 -13.21 -9.29 4.60
N TRP A 103 -12.28 -8.57 3.97
CA TRP A 103 -11.95 -7.18 4.31
C TRP A 103 -12.82 -6.15 3.61
N ILE A 104 -13.80 -6.55 2.81
CA ILE A 104 -14.72 -5.62 2.14
C ILE A 104 -15.47 -4.72 3.13
N SER A 105 -15.80 -5.22 4.32
CA SER A 105 -16.45 -4.46 5.39
C SER A 105 -15.47 -3.58 6.17
N VAL A 106 -14.18 -3.94 6.16
CA VAL A 106 -13.10 -3.22 6.85
C VAL A 106 -12.70 -1.98 6.06
N PHE A 107 -12.61 -2.09 4.73
CA PHE A 107 -12.33 -0.98 3.85
C PHE A 107 -13.62 -0.32 3.39
N GLU A 108 -13.96 0.85 3.93
CA GLU A 108 -15.04 1.67 3.36
C GLU A 108 -14.63 2.24 1.99
N VAL A 109 -14.84 1.44 0.93
CA VAL A 109 -14.72 1.93 -0.43
C VAL A 109 -15.93 2.80 -0.76
N ARG A 110 -15.81 4.11 -0.56
CA ARG A 110 -16.80 5.06 -1.10
C ARG A 110 -16.92 4.79 -2.59
N ALA A 111 -18.14 4.49 -3.06
CA ALA A 111 -18.41 4.33 -4.48
C ALA A 111 -17.86 5.55 -5.23
N LEU A 112 -17.04 5.33 -6.25
CA LEU A 112 -16.62 6.39 -7.15
C LEU A 112 -17.89 6.95 -7.81
N ARG A 113 -18.29 8.15 -7.40
CA ARG A 113 -19.24 8.93 -8.17
C ARG A 113 -18.49 9.41 -9.41
N ALA A 114 -18.82 8.85 -10.57
CA ALA A 114 -18.51 9.50 -11.83
C ALA A 114 -19.23 10.86 -11.81
N ALA A 115 -18.46 11.94 -11.90
CA ALA A 115 -18.98 13.29 -12.12
C ALA A 115 -19.01 13.56 -13.63
#